data_AF-A0A7V9FQ87-F1
#
_entry.id   AF-A0A7V9FQ87-F1
#
_cell.length_a   1.000
_cell.length_b   1.000
_cell.length_c   1.000
_cell.angle_alpha   90.00
_cell.angle_beta   90.00
_cell.angle_gamma   90.00
#
_symmetry.space_group_name_H-M   'P 1'
#
loop_
_entity.id
_entity.type
_entity.pdbx_description
1 polymer ?
#
loop_
_entity_poly.entity_id
_entity_poly.type
_entity_poly.pdbx_seq_one_letter_code
_entity_poly.pdbx_strand_id
1 'polypeptide(L)'
;MTARNAQGTGTATSNLSAVVAPAVEPNTRPTIAFVSVRFLGNRVYARFRVCDDGGRNLTILATDSRPGRVSLTRRFSTRVAPNPCGVYTRSWVPAQRFRGKGRYTVTLRARDTSGATSLPARRTFVR
;
A
#
# COMPACT_ATOMS: atom_id res chain seq x y z
N MET A 1 -0.19 -35.24 26.44
CA MET A 1 -0.26 -36.67 26.08
C MET A 1 0.63 -37.45 27.03
N THR A 2 0.22 -38.62 27.51
CA THR A 2 1.03 -39.45 28.41
C THR A 2 1.47 -40.69 27.64
N ALA A 3 2.78 -40.84 27.42
CA ALA A 3 3.34 -42.04 26.81
C ALA A 3 3.70 -43.05 27.91
N ARG A 4 3.42 -44.34 27.67
CA ARG A 4 3.80 -45.45 28.54
C ARG A 4 4.87 -46.29 27.85
N ASN A 5 5.97 -46.60 28.53
CA ASN A 5 6.90 -47.65 28.12
C ASN A 5 7.25 -48.54 29.32
N ALA A 6 8.02 -49.61 29.08
CA ALA A 6 8.34 -50.65 30.08
C ALA A 6 9.14 -50.17 31.31
N GLN A 7 9.55 -48.89 31.34
CA GLN A 7 10.33 -48.27 32.42
C GLN A 7 9.54 -47.23 33.22
N GLY A 8 8.26 -46.98 32.90
CA GLY A 8 7.36 -46.11 33.66
C GLY A 8 6.51 -45.15 32.80
N THR A 9 5.68 -44.36 33.47
CA THR A 9 4.87 -43.28 32.86
C THR A 9 5.59 -41.94 32.96
N GLY A 10 5.83 -41.27 31.82
CA GLY A 10 6.37 -39.91 31.77
C GLY A 10 5.35 -38.93 31.20
N THR A 11 5.25 -37.74 31.80
CA THR A 11 4.43 -36.64 31.30
C THR A 11 5.32 -35.67 30.55
N ALA A 12 5.14 -35.52 29.23
CA ALA A 12 5.78 -34.48 28.44
C ALA A 12 4.87 -33.26 28.36
N THR A 13 5.27 -32.16 28.98
CA THR A 13 4.59 -30.87 28.90
C THR A 13 5.33 -30.00 27.90
N SER A 14 4.69 -29.62 26.80
CA SER A 14 5.23 -28.62 25.87
C SER A 14 4.89 -27.22 26.39
N ASN A 15 5.89 -26.38 26.63
CA ASN A 15 5.67 -24.97 26.93
C ASN A 15 5.13 -24.26 25.67
N LEU A 16 4.14 -23.38 25.84
CA LEU A 16 3.67 -22.52 24.77
C LEU A 16 4.78 -21.51 24.40
N SER A 17 5.22 -21.51 23.15
CA SER A 17 6.13 -20.48 22.64
C SER A 17 5.39 -19.15 22.49
N ALA A 18 6.01 -18.06 22.91
CA ALA A 18 5.47 -16.72 22.66
C ALA A 18 5.39 -16.47 21.15
N VAL A 19 4.24 -15.98 20.67
CA VAL A 19 4.10 -15.51 19.30
C VAL A 19 4.85 -14.18 19.20
N VAL A 20 6.05 -14.21 18.62
CA VAL A 20 6.80 -12.99 18.29
C VAL A 20 6.14 -12.37 17.05
N ALA A 21 5.22 -11.43 17.25
CA ALA A 21 4.77 -10.57 16.17
C ALA A 21 5.91 -9.59 15.83
N PRO A 22 6.18 -9.31 14.54
CA PRO A 22 7.11 -8.26 14.17
C PRO A 22 6.66 -6.94 14.80
N ALA A 23 7.54 -6.32 15.59
CA ALA A 23 7.29 -4.97 16.08
C ALA A 23 7.13 -4.04 14.87
N VAL A 24 6.02 -3.32 14.82
CA VAL A 24 5.82 -2.25 13.84
C VAL A 24 6.59 -1.06 14.39
N GLU A 25 7.70 -0.71 13.75
CA GLU A 25 8.39 0.54 14.05
C GLU A 25 7.44 1.72 13.80
N PRO A 26 7.17 2.58 14.79
CA PRO A 26 6.32 3.74 14.61
C PRO A 26 6.84 4.63 13.48
N ASN A 27 5.95 5.10 12.62
CA ASN A 27 6.28 5.97 11.51
C ASN A 27 5.54 7.31 11.63
N THR A 28 6.29 8.40 11.69
CA THR A 28 5.72 9.77 11.80
C THR A 28 4.85 10.20 10.62
N ARG A 29 4.86 9.44 9.51
CA ARG A 29 4.00 9.63 8.35
C ARG A 29 3.91 8.32 7.55
N PRO A 30 2.81 8.07 6.80
CA PRO A 30 2.69 6.89 5.96
C PRO A 30 3.78 6.80 4.89
N THR A 31 4.10 5.58 4.46
CA THR A 31 4.95 5.32 3.29
C THR A 31 4.12 4.79 2.13
N ILE A 32 4.53 5.07 0.89
CA ILE A 32 3.88 4.54 -0.30
C ILE A 32 4.91 4.20 -1.38
N ALA A 33 4.76 3.05 -2.02
CA ALA A 33 5.59 2.63 -3.14
C ALA A 33 4.74 1.94 -4.21
N PHE A 34 5.08 2.18 -5.48
CA PHE A 34 4.48 1.41 -6.56
C PHE A 34 4.98 -0.03 -6.53
N VAL A 35 4.06 -0.98 -6.52
CA VAL A 35 4.34 -2.37 -6.88
C VAL A 35 4.32 -2.49 -8.40
N SER A 36 3.32 -1.89 -9.05
CA SER A 36 3.28 -1.76 -10.51
C SER A 36 2.32 -0.66 -10.95
N VAL A 37 2.61 -0.03 -12.08
CA VAL A 37 1.64 0.84 -12.78
C VAL A 37 1.64 0.47 -14.24
N ARG A 38 0.46 0.17 -14.77
CA ARG A 38 0.27 -0.27 -16.14
C ARG A 38 -0.92 0.43 -16.75
N PHE A 39 -0.91 0.54 -18.06
CA PHE A 39 -2.10 0.90 -18.81
C PHE A 39 -2.68 -0.36 -19.42
N LEU A 40 -3.97 -0.59 -19.22
CA LEU A 40 -4.75 -1.61 -19.93
C LEU A 40 -5.80 -0.86 -20.75
N GLY A 41 -5.60 -0.81 -22.07
CA GLY A 41 -6.34 0.08 -22.96
C GLY A 41 -6.18 1.56 -22.54
N ASN A 42 -7.31 2.23 -22.31
CA ASN A 42 -7.37 3.64 -21.90
C ASN A 42 -7.32 3.85 -20.37
N ARG A 43 -7.18 2.78 -19.58
CA ARG A 43 -7.26 2.83 -18.12
C ARG A 43 -5.89 2.59 -17.48
N VAL A 44 -5.57 3.40 -16.48
CA VAL A 44 -4.41 3.21 -15.61
C VAL A 44 -4.79 2.25 -14.50
N TYR A 45 -3.94 1.26 -14.25
CA TYR A 45 -4.01 0.33 -13.13
C TYR A 45 -2.75 0.52 -12.28
N ALA A 46 -2.93 1.02 -11.06
CA ALA A 46 -1.86 1.23 -10.09
C ALA A 46 -2.03 0.24 -8.94
N ARG A 47 -1.03 -0.63 -8.76
CA ARG A 47 -0.86 -1.47 -7.58
C ARG A 47 0.27 -0.91 -6.74
N PHE A 48 0.04 -0.71 -5.45
CA PHE A 48 0.97 -0.01 -4.57
C PHE A 48 0.93 -0.58 -3.15
N ARG A 49 2.06 -0.55 -2.46
CA ARG A 49 2.21 -0.91 -1.04
C ARG A 49 2.16 0.38 -0.23
N VAL A 50 1.40 0.38 0.86
CA VAL A 50 1.34 1.48 1.83
C VAL A 50 1.59 0.90 3.21
N CYS A 51 2.38 1.59 4.03
CA CYS A 51 2.55 1.24 5.43
C CYS A 51 2.25 2.45 6.32
N ASP A 52 1.60 2.19 7.46
CA ASP A 52 1.22 3.17 8.47
C ASP A 52 0.99 2.48 9.82
N ASP A 53 1.34 3.14 10.92
CA ASP A 53 1.21 2.67 12.30
C ASP A 53 -0.12 3.10 12.95
N GLY A 54 -0.88 3.99 12.32
CA GLY A 54 -2.09 4.58 12.89
C GLY A 54 -3.34 3.70 12.87
N GLY A 55 -3.30 2.53 12.23
CA GLY A 55 -4.41 1.56 12.19
C GLY A 55 -5.72 2.08 11.57
N ARG A 56 -5.67 3.21 10.86
CA ARG A 56 -6.84 3.88 10.24
C ARG A 56 -6.79 3.80 8.72
N ASN A 57 -7.94 4.00 8.10
CA ASN A 57 -7.99 4.14 6.65
C ASN A 57 -7.30 5.42 6.19
N LEU A 58 -6.52 5.30 5.12
CA LEU A 58 -5.70 6.37 4.58
C LEU A 58 -6.33 6.96 3.33
N THR A 59 -6.11 8.26 3.13
CA THR A 59 -6.43 8.93 1.87
C THR A 59 -5.27 8.77 0.89
N ILE A 60 -5.53 8.13 -0.24
CA ILE A 60 -4.61 8.02 -1.37
C ILE A 60 -4.90 9.16 -2.35
N LEU A 61 -3.92 10.03 -2.54
CA LEU A 61 -3.93 11.12 -3.51
C LEU A 61 -3.26 10.63 -4.79
N ALA A 62 -4.01 10.54 -5.89
CA ALA A 62 -3.52 10.13 -7.20
C ALA A 62 -3.52 11.32 -8.15
N THR A 63 -2.34 11.87 -8.43
CA THR A 63 -2.16 13.02 -9.32
C THR A 63 -1.67 12.57 -10.70
N ASP A 64 -2.45 12.89 -11.72
CA ASP A 64 -2.09 12.79 -13.13
C ASP A 64 -1.48 14.12 -13.58
N SER A 65 -0.34 14.07 -14.27
CA SER A 65 0.26 15.25 -14.90
C SER A 65 0.84 14.97 -16.29
N ARG A 66 0.88 16.03 -17.10
CA ARG A 66 1.47 16.05 -18.44
C ARG A 66 2.02 17.45 -18.70
N PRO A 67 3.20 17.61 -19.34
CA PRO A 67 3.72 18.93 -19.69
C PRO A 67 2.71 19.78 -20.46
N GLY A 68 2.58 21.05 -20.08
CA GLY A 68 1.65 22.00 -20.70
C GLY A 68 0.17 21.75 -20.38
N ARG A 69 -0.17 20.84 -19.44
CA ARG A 69 -1.56 20.54 -19.05
C ARG A 69 -1.72 20.67 -17.54
N VAL A 70 -2.85 21.25 -17.11
CA VAL A 70 -3.21 21.34 -15.69
C VAL A 70 -3.36 19.93 -15.09
N SER A 71 -2.64 19.66 -14.01
CA SER A 71 -2.67 18.38 -13.29
C SER A 71 -4.07 18.05 -12.75
N LEU A 72 -4.34 16.77 -12.47
CA LEU A 72 -5.60 16.34 -11.86
C LEU A 72 -5.33 15.40 -10.70
N THR A 73 -5.83 15.73 -9.52
CA THR A 73 -5.74 14.87 -8.34
C THR A 73 -7.09 14.20 -8.07
N ARG A 74 -7.07 12.88 -7.96
CA ARG A 74 -8.17 12.07 -7.44
C ARG A 74 -7.87 11.64 -6.01
N ARG A 75 -8.91 11.46 -5.21
CA ARG A 75 -8.81 10.98 -3.84
C ARG A 75 -9.48 9.61 -3.76
N PHE A 76 -8.79 8.65 -3.15
CA PHE A 76 -9.33 7.34 -2.84
C PHE A 76 -9.11 7.07 -1.36
N SER A 77 -10.00 6.33 -0.72
CA SER A 77 -9.75 5.79 0.62
C SER A 77 -9.22 4.35 0.53
N THR A 78 -8.36 3.91 1.43
CA THR A 78 -8.15 2.48 1.66
C THR A 78 -9.45 1.88 2.20
N ARG A 79 -9.80 0.66 1.77
CA ARG A 79 -11.02 -0.02 2.29
C ARG A 79 -10.75 -0.72 3.62
N VAL A 80 -9.51 -1.18 3.79
CA VAL A 80 -8.99 -1.84 4.99
C VAL A 80 -7.71 -1.10 5.35
N ALA A 81 -7.58 -0.74 6.62
CA ALA A 81 -6.39 -0.07 7.12
C ALA A 81 -5.15 -0.96 6.92
N PRO A 82 -3.99 -0.39 6.59
CA PRO A 82 -2.76 -1.17 6.56
C PRO A 82 -2.42 -1.64 7.98
N ASN A 83 -1.92 -2.86 8.13
CA ASN A 83 -1.48 -3.38 9.42
C ASN A 83 -0.23 -4.27 9.28
N PRO A 84 0.98 -3.73 9.50
CA PRO A 84 1.32 -2.31 9.36
C PRO A 84 1.34 -1.87 7.90
N CYS A 85 1.36 -2.82 6.97
CA CYS A 85 1.44 -2.59 5.55
C CYS A 85 0.30 -3.30 4.83
N GLY A 86 -0.22 -2.69 3.77
CA GLY A 86 -1.19 -3.28 2.86
C GLY A 86 -0.79 -3.06 1.41
N VAL A 87 -1.18 -3.98 0.53
CA VAL A 87 -1.08 -3.80 -0.93
C VAL A 87 -2.46 -3.51 -1.48
N TYR A 88 -2.57 -2.39 -2.19
CA TYR A 88 -3.83 -1.88 -2.71
C TYR A 88 -3.76 -1.75 -4.22
N THR A 89 -4.94 -1.77 -4.84
CA THR A 89 -5.09 -1.52 -6.28
C THR A 89 -6.12 -0.43 -6.50
N ARG A 90 -5.80 0.51 -7.38
CA ARG A 90 -6.73 1.51 -7.91
C ARG A 90 -6.61 1.58 -9.42
N SER A 91 -7.73 1.86 -10.07
CA SER A 91 -7.75 2.10 -11.50
C SER A 91 -8.62 3.29 -11.85
N TRP A 92 -8.25 4.00 -12.90
CA TRP A 92 -9.01 5.14 -13.40
C TRP A 92 -8.71 5.37 -14.88
N VAL A 93 -9.64 6.00 -15.57
CA VAL A 93 -9.40 6.50 -16.92
C VAL A 93 -8.81 7.92 -16.78
N PRO A 94 -7.64 8.22 -17.37
CA PRO A 94 -7.10 9.57 -17.37
C PRO A 94 -8.10 10.55 -18.00
N ALA A 95 -8.11 11.79 -17.53
CA ALA A 95 -8.91 12.84 -18.16
C ALA A 95 -8.48 13.03 -19.62
N GLN A 96 -9.40 13.50 -20.47
CA GLN A 96 -9.16 13.62 -21.92
C GLN A 96 -7.88 14.39 -22.26
N ARG A 97 -7.57 15.46 -21.53
CA ARG A 97 -6.35 16.27 -21.69
C ARG A 97 -5.02 15.52 -21.47
N PHE A 98 -5.06 14.35 -20.84
CA PHE A 98 -3.89 13.49 -20.65
C PHE A 98 -3.79 12.37 -21.68
N ARG A 99 -4.86 12.12 -22.45
CA ARG A 99 -4.89 11.11 -23.52
C ARG A 99 -4.15 11.67 -24.74
N GLY A 100 -3.29 10.87 -25.38
CA GLY A 100 -2.49 11.28 -26.54
C GLY A 100 -0.98 11.29 -26.28
N LYS A 101 -0.22 11.57 -27.34
CA LYS A 101 1.24 11.37 -27.37
C LYS A 101 2.02 12.32 -26.46
N GLY A 102 2.95 11.80 -25.69
CA GLY A 102 3.90 12.52 -24.88
C GLY A 102 4.09 11.91 -23.51
N ARG A 103 4.73 12.68 -22.63
CA ARG A 103 5.01 12.29 -21.26
C ARG A 103 3.75 12.37 -20.40
N TYR A 104 3.41 11.27 -19.73
CA TYR A 104 2.35 11.21 -18.73
C TYR A 104 2.90 10.66 -17.42
N THR A 105 2.67 11.36 -16.32
CA THR A 105 3.19 11.00 -15.00
C THR A 105 2.04 10.74 -14.03
N VAL A 106 2.09 9.59 -13.37
CA VAL A 106 1.26 9.26 -12.22
C VAL A 106 2.07 9.50 -10.96
N THR A 107 1.53 10.26 -10.03
CA THR A 107 2.07 10.44 -8.68
C THR A 107 1.07 9.94 -7.65
N LEU A 108 1.49 9.05 -6.75
CA LEU A 108 0.70 8.67 -5.58
C LEU A 108 1.31 9.25 -4.30
N ARG A 109 0.46 9.68 -3.38
CA ARG A 109 0.78 9.97 -1.98
C ARG A 109 -0.26 9.31 -1.07
N ALA A 110 0.15 8.86 0.10
CA ALA A 110 -0.75 8.47 1.17
C ALA A 110 -0.82 9.62 2.20
N ARG A 111 -2.00 9.87 2.75
CA ARG A 111 -2.25 10.83 3.82
C ARG A 111 -3.05 10.15 4.92
N ASP A 112 -2.57 10.25 6.14
CA ASP A 112 -3.23 9.71 7.33
C ASP A 112 -4.34 10.66 7.85
N THR A 113 -4.94 10.29 8.99
CA THR A 113 -5.96 11.13 9.63
C THR A 113 -5.39 12.32 10.39
N SER A 114 -4.11 12.32 10.75
CA SER A 114 -3.43 13.46 11.38
C SER A 114 -3.13 14.57 10.38
N GLY A 115 -3.08 14.23 9.09
CA GLY A 115 -2.69 15.12 8.01
C GLY A 115 -1.29 14.86 7.45
N ALA A 116 -0.50 14.01 8.11
CA ALA A 116 0.82 13.61 7.64
C ALA A 116 0.72 12.93 6.27
N THR A 117 1.58 13.36 5.35
CA THR A 117 1.57 12.90 3.96
C THR A 117 2.90 12.26 3.60
N SER A 118 2.84 11.13 2.92
CA SER A 118 4.00 10.39 2.45
C SER A 118 4.84 11.18 1.44
N LEU A 119 6.07 10.73 1.25
CA LEU A 119 6.82 11.03 0.04
C LEU A 119 6.06 10.52 -1.21
N PRO A 120 6.20 11.18 -2.37
CA PRO A 120 5.49 10.78 -3.57
C PRO A 120 6.12 9.54 -4.22
N ALA A 121 5.30 8.54 -4.55
CA ALA A 121 5.67 7.51 -5.51
C ALA A 121 5.34 8.01 -6.93
N ARG A 122 6.31 7.98 -7.85
CA ARG A 122 6.14 8.50 -9.22
C ARG A 122 6.43 7.45 -10.28
N ARG A 123 5.61 7.42 -11.33
CA ARG A 123 5.85 6.63 -12.53
C ARG A 123 5.51 7.46 -13.76
N THR A 124 6.44 7.53 -14.68
CA THR A 124 6.28 8.26 -15.94
C THR A 124 6.20 7.28 -17.11
N PHE A 125 5.36 7.61 -18.08
CA PHE A 125 5.16 6.90 -19.32
C PHE A 125 5.42 7.85 -20.48
N VAL A 126 5.99 7.30 -21.55
CA VAL A 126 6.07 7.96 -22.87
C VAL A 126 5.10 7.21 -23.77
N ARG A 127 4.12 7.91 -24.31
CA ARG A 127 3.07 7.36 -25.19
C ARG A 127 2.82 8.25 -26.38
#